data_AF-A0A7Y2ICJ5-F1
#
_entry.id   AF-A0A7Y2ICJ5-F1
#
_cell.length_a   1.000
_cell.length_b   1.000
_cell.length_c   1.000
_cell.angle_alpha   90.00
_cell.angle_beta   90.00
_cell.angle_gamma   90.00
#
_symmetry.space_group_name_H-M   'P 1'
#
loop_
_entity.id
_entity.type
_entity.pdbx_description
1 polymer ?
#
loop_
_entity_poly.entity_id
_entity_poly.type
_entity_poly.pdbx_seq_one_letter_code
_entity_poly.pdbx_strand_id
1 'polypeptide(L)'
;MRAVLFDIDGTLLHSAAIDDALYREAVRVVLGDVQLRPSLHEYEFVTDTGVLRQILRDNDIDENERTLEGIRTVFVDLLEAHVHEHGPFREIPGARQMLRALQASPACAVAMATGGWRQSAVLKLASARMHYEDIPLATSNDHHERTTIMEIALERLGGSFESVTYFGDGPWDREACARLGWEFVAVGPELGGLEHFHGVDPCS
;
A
#
# COMPACT_ATOMS: atom_id res chain seq x y z
N MET A 1 7.70 17.64 -16.17
CA MET A 1 7.35 16.23 -15.94
C MET A 1 6.60 16.14 -14.61
N ARG A 2 5.58 15.28 -14.53
CA ARG A 2 4.75 15.09 -13.34
C ARG A 2 5.04 13.73 -12.71
N ALA A 3 5.04 13.66 -11.38
CA ALA A 3 5.14 12.39 -10.68
C ALA A 3 3.74 11.87 -10.34
N VAL A 4 3.47 10.61 -10.68
CA VAL A 4 2.20 9.94 -10.38
C VAL A 4 2.48 8.71 -9.53
N LEU A 5 2.01 8.74 -8.30
CA LEU A 5 2.24 7.68 -7.31
C LEU A 5 0.94 6.97 -6.97
N PHE A 6 1.04 5.68 -6.65
CA PHE A 6 -0.11 4.84 -6.33
C PHE A 6 0.11 4.08 -5.01
N ASP A 7 -0.91 4.06 -4.15
CA ASP A 7 -1.09 2.96 -3.19
C ASP A 7 -1.45 1.66 -3.95
N ILE A 8 -1.55 0.53 -3.24
CA ILE A 8 -1.83 -0.79 -3.81
C ILE A 8 -3.18 -1.31 -3.34
N ASP A 9 -3.37 -1.43 -2.04
CA ASP A 9 -4.51 -2.10 -1.43
C ASP A 9 -5.72 -1.20 -1.48
N GLY A 10 -6.81 -1.63 -2.10
CA GLY A 10 -7.99 -0.78 -2.31
C GLY A 10 -7.81 0.32 -3.36
N THR A 11 -6.60 0.47 -3.91
CA THR A 11 -6.26 1.48 -4.94
C THR A 11 -5.96 0.86 -6.31
N LEU A 12 -4.99 -0.06 -6.39
CA LEU A 12 -4.71 -0.81 -7.62
C LEU A 12 -5.41 -2.17 -7.61
N LEU A 13 -5.59 -2.76 -6.44
CA LEU A 13 -6.11 -4.10 -6.24
C LEU A 13 -7.28 -4.12 -5.25
N HIS A 14 -8.26 -4.98 -5.50
CA HIS A 14 -9.29 -5.31 -4.52
C HIS A 14 -8.73 -6.29 -3.46
N SER A 15 -7.87 -5.80 -2.58
CA SER A 15 -7.17 -6.61 -1.56
C SER A 15 -7.32 -6.11 -0.12
N ALA A 16 -7.64 -4.84 0.12
CA ALA A 16 -7.61 -4.21 1.45
C ALA A 16 -8.28 -5.02 2.59
N ALA A 17 -9.51 -5.51 2.38
CA ALA A 17 -10.23 -6.26 3.41
C ALA A 17 -9.61 -7.64 3.71
N ILE A 18 -9.09 -8.32 2.69
CA ILE A 18 -8.42 -9.62 2.85
C ILE A 18 -7.06 -9.41 3.51
N ASP A 19 -6.35 -8.37 3.10
CA ASP A 19 -5.04 -8.00 3.63
C ASP A 19 -5.10 -7.72 5.14
N ASP A 20 -6.02 -6.85 5.59
CA ASP A 20 -6.21 -6.57 7.02
C ASP A 20 -6.61 -7.82 7.82
N ALA A 21 -7.49 -8.67 7.25
CA ALA A 21 -7.91 -9.90 7.92
C ALA A 21 -6.75 -10.87 8.15
N LEU A 22 -5.96 -11.14 7.10
CA LEU A 22 -4.82 -12.06 7.17
C LEU A 22 -3.66 -11.48 7.99
N TYR A 23 -3.46 -10.16 7.95
CA TYR A 23 -2.47 -9.48 8.79
C TYR A 23 -2.81 -9.67 10.28
N ARG A 24 -4.07 -9.41 10.67
CA ARG A 24 -4.53 -9.61 12.05
C ARG A 24 -4.46 -11.07 12.48
N GLU A 25 -4.71 -12.00 11.57
CA GLU A 25 -4.52 -13.43 11.81
C GLU A 25 -3.04 -13.76 12.08
N ALA A 26 -2.12 -13.29 11.24
CA ALA A 26 -0.68 -13.52 11.42
C ALA A 26 -0.16 -12.99 12.76
N VAL A 27 -0.61 -11.79 13.17
CA VAL A 27 -0.30 -11.23 14.48
C VAL A 27 -0.76 -12.16 15.60
N ARG A 28 -1.99 -12.67 15.55
CA ARG A 28 -2.52 -13.60 16.57
C ARG A 28 -1.82 -14.95 16.57
N VAL A 29 -1.44 -15.47 15.40
CA VAL A 29 -0.71 -16.74 15.29
C VAL A 29 0.63 -16.67 16.02
N VAL A 30 1.33 -15.53 15.93
CA VAL A 30 2.66 -15.38 16.52
C VAL A 30 2.62 -14.87 17.96
N LEU A 31 1.76 -13.91 18.27
CA LEU A 31 1.71 -13.27 19.59
C LEU A 31 0.68 -13.88 20.55
N GLY A 32 -0.25 -14.70 20.03
CA GLY A 32 -1.37 -15.24 20.80
C GLY A 32 -2.52 -14.23 20.94
N ASP A 33 -3.22 -14.28 22.07
CA ASP A 33 -4.37 -13.43 22.35
C ASP A 33 -3.94 -12.02 22.78
N VAL A 34 -3.56 -11.21 21.80
CA VAL A 34 -3.22 -9.80 21.97
C VAL A 34 -4.40 -8.89 21.69
N GLN A 35 -4.45 -7.75 22.38
CA GLN A 35 -5.36 -6.67 22.09
C GLN A 35 -5.03 -6.07 20.71
N LEU A 36 -6.05 -6.00 19.85
CA LEU A 36 -6.02 -5.30 18.57
C LEU A 36 -7.08 -4.21 18.56
N ARG A 37 -6.75 -3.02 18.07
CA ARG A 37 -7.77 -1.98 17.86
C ARG A 37 -8.78 -2.45 16.79
N PRO A 38 -10.09 -2.24 16.98
CA PRO A 38 -11.13 -2.71 16.06
C PRO A 38 -10.96 -2.24 14.62
N SER A 39 -10.49 -1.00 14.43
CA SER A 39 -10.33 -0.40 13.11
C SER A 39 -8.89 0.04 12.84
N LEU A 40 -8.49 0.03 11.56
CA LEU A 40 -7.24 0.64 11.12
C LEU A 40 -7.19 2.15 11.40
N HIS A 41 -8.33 2.84 11.38
CA HIS A 41 -8.44 4.27 11.69
C HIS A 41 -8.03 4.64 13.11
N GLU A 42 -8.00 3.66 14.01
CA GLU A 42 -7.61 3.90 15.39
C GLU A 42 -6.10 3.90 15.58
N TYR A 43 -5.31 3.49 14.58
CA TYR A 43 -3.84 3.54 14.60
C TYR A 43 -3.32 4.86 14.03
N GLU A 44 -2.28 5.40 14.66
CA GLU A 44 -1.61 6.63 14.23
C GLU A 44 -0.86 6.42 12.90
N PHE A 45 -0.10 5.33 12.82
CA PHE A 45 0.62 4.93 11.62
C PHE A 45 -0.07 3.74 10.94
N VAL A 46 -0.92 4.01 9.95
CA VAL A 46 -1.63 2.98 9.17
C VAL A 46 -0.73 2.40 8.06
N THR A 47 0.29 1.65 8.50
CA THR A 47 1.22 0.84 7.70
C THR A 47 1.51 -0.45 8.46
N ASP A 48 1.92 -1.53 7.80
CA ASP A 48 2.16 -2.83 8.44
C ASP A 48 3.16 -2.74 9.62
N THR A 49 4.29 -2.04 9.43
CA THR A 49 5.28 -1.80 10.49
C THR A 49 4.75 -0.84 11.55
N GLY A 50 4.04 0.22 11.16
CA GLY A 50 3.50 1.21 12.08
C GLY A 50 2.38 0.68 12.98
N VAL A 51 1.48 -0.12 12.41
CA VAL A 51 0.41 -0.83 13.11
C VAL A 51 1.03 -1.87 14.04
N LEU A 52 1.99 -2.67 13.57
CA LEU A 52 2.61 -3.70 14.41
C LEU A 52 3.29 -3.09 15.63
N ARG A 53 4.06 -2.01 15.47
CA ARG A 53 4.71 -1.33 16.59
C ARG A 53 3.70 -0.82 17.63
N GLN A 54 2.57 -0.29 17.18
CA GLN A 54 1.50 0.16 18.08
C GLN A 54 0.80 -1.01 18.76
N ILE A 55 0.58 -2.15 18.07
CA ILE A 55 0.07 -3.38 18.69
C ILE A 55 1.02 -3.86 19.79
N LEU A 56 2.32 -3.92 19.51
CA LEU A 56 3.32 -4.33 20.51
C LEU A 56 3.29 -3.41 21.73
N ARG A 57 3.25 -2.09 21.50
CA ARG A 57 3.13 -1.09 22.57
C ARG A 57 1.85 -1.23 23.39
N ASP A 58 0.70 -1.42 22.73
CA ASP A 58 -0.60 -1.55 23.40
C ASP A 58 -0.70 -2.83 24.25
N ASN A 59 0.19 -3.81 24.03
CA ASN A 59 0.23 -5.08 24.74
C ASN A 59 1.45 -5.22 25.67
N ASP A 60 2.21 -4.14 25.90
CA ASP A 60 3.44 -4.17 26.70
C ASP A 60 4.47 -5.23 26.24
N ILE A 61 4.55 -5.46 24.92
CA ILE A 61 5.50 -6.40 24.30
C ILE A 61 6.69 -5.62 23.73
N ASP A 62 7.90 -5.99 24.13
CA ASP A 62 9.12 -5.40 23.59
C ASP A 62 9.28 -5.71 22.09
N GLU A 63 9.68 -4.70 21.32
CA GLU A 63 10.01 -4.85 19.91
C GLU A 63 11.23 -5.78 19.76
N ASN A 64 11.04 -6.85 18.98
CA ASN A 64 12.07 -7.85 18.72
C ASN A 64 12.03 -8.21 17.24
N GLU A 65 13.13 -8.00 16.54
CA GLU A 65 13.26 -8.29 15.10
C GLU A 65 12.85 -9.71 14.73
N ARG A 66 13.11 -10.71 15.59
CA ARG A 66 12.67 -12.09 15.35
C ARG A 66 11.14 -12.21 15.35
N THR A 67 10.47 -11.49 16.23
CA THR A 67 9.01 -11.46 16.31
C THR A 67 8.43 -10.77 15.08
N LEU A 68 9.00 -9.64 14.67
CA LEU A 68 8.57 -8.90 13.46
C LEU A 68 8.70 -9.77 12.21
N GLU A 69 9.85 -10.42 12.03
CA GLU A 69 10.08 -11.31 10.89
C GLU A 69 9.18 -12.56 10.93
N GLY A 70 8.91 -13.09 12.13
CA GLY A 70 7.97 -14.19 12.33
C GLY A 70 6.56 -13.84 11.87
N ILE A 71 6.03 -12.68 12.27
CA ILE A 71 4.71 -12.20 11.86
C ILE A 71 4.67 -11.97 10.35
N ARG A 72 5.70 -11.32 9.79
CA ARG A 72 5.80 -11.10 8.35
C ARG A 72 5.80 -12.41 7.57
N THR A 73 6.55 -13.41 8.03
CA THR A 73 6.60 -14.74 7.38
C THR A 73 5.22 -15.39 7.37
N VAL A 74 4.56 -15.47 8.54
CA VAL A 74 3.22 -16.05 8.65
C VAL A 74 2.21 -15.28 7.79
N PHE A 75 2.29 -13.96 7.74
CA PHE A 75 1.39 -13.15 6.92
C PHE A 75 1.55 -13.44 5.42
N VAL A 76 2.79 -13.57 4.95
CA VAL A 76 3.06 -13.93 3.54
C VAL A 76 2.56 -15.35 3.25
N ASP A 77 2.81 -16.32 4.13
CA ASP A 77 2.31 -17.70 3.98
C ASP A 77 0.78 -17.75 3.88
N LEU A 78 0.07 -16.96 4.71
CA LEU A 78 -1.38 -16.84 4.67
C LEU A 78 -1.87 -16.20 3.35
N LEU A 79 -1.17 -15.18 2.84
CA LEU A 79 -1.47 -14.59 1.54
C LEU A 79 -1.25 -15.57 0.38
N GLU A 80 -0.17 -16.36 0.41
CA GLU A 80 0.11 -17.40 -0.58
C GLU A 80 -0.99 -18.48 -0.57
N ALA A 81 -1.37 -18.95 0.61
CA ALA A 81 -2.45 -19.91 0.78
C ALA A 81 -3.78 -19.34 0.26
N HIS A 82 -4.09 -18.07 0.58
CA HIS A 82 -5.28 -17.41 0.07
C HIS A 82 -5.32 -17.37 -1.46
N VAL A 83 -4.23 -16.96 -2.11
CA VAL A 83 -4.13 -16.91 -3.57
C VAL A 83 -4.23 -18.31 -4.19
N HIS A 84 -3.66 -19.33 -3.55
CA HIS A 84 -3.78 -20.71 -4.00
C HIS A 84 -5.23 -21.22 -3.97
N GLU A 85 -5.96 -20.92 -2.90
CA GLU A 85 -7.33 -21.39 -2.69
C GLU A 85 -8.38 -20.59 -3.46
N HIS A 86 -8.26 -19.26 -3.48
CA HIS A 86 -9.29 -18.35 -3.99
C HIS A 86 -8.95 -17.75 -5.36
N GLY A 87 -7.72 -17.97 -5.83
CA GLY A 87 -7.19 -17.38 -7.05
C GLY A 87 -6.54 -16.00 -6.82
N PRO A 88 -6.09 -15.35 -7.90
CA PRO A 88 -5.34 -14.10 -7.82
C PRO A 88 -6.18 -12.94 -7.32
N PHE A 89 -5.52 -11.96 -6.71
CA PHE A 89 -6.13 -10.66 -6.42
C PHE A 89 -6.60 -10.00 -7.72
N ARG A 90 -7.74 -9.30 -7.64
CA ARG A 90 -8.34 -8.62 -8.79
C ARG A 90 -7.86 -7.18 -8.84
N GLU A 91 -7.55 -6.69 -10.04
CA GLU A 91 -7.33 -5.27 -10.23
C GLU A 91 -8.61 -4.47 -9.98
N ILE A 92 -8.45 -3.22 -9.56
CA ILE A 92 -9.49 -2.21 -9.74
C ILE A 92 -9.60 -1.91 -11.24
N PRO A 93 -10.82 -1.84 -11.82
CA PRO A 93 -10.99 -1.75 -13.27
C PRO A 93 -10.17 -0.64 -13.92
N GLY A 94 -9.32 -1.00 -14.87
CA GLY A 94 -8.47 -0.08 -15.62
C GLY A 94 -7.12 0.24 -14.98
N ALA A 95 -6.81 -0.23 -13.77
CA ALA A 95 -5.54 0.04 -13.09
C ALA A 95 -4.32 -0.40 -13.92
N ARG A 96 -4.32 -1.61 -14.49
CA ARG A 96 -3.23 -2.07 -15.39
C ARG A 96 -3.09 -1.21 -16.63
N GLN A 97 -4.21 -0.80 -17.23
CA GLN A 97 -4.23 0.03 -18.43
C GLN A 97 -3.64 1.41 -18.13
N MET A 98 -4.03 2.00 -17.00
CA MET A 98 -3.53 3.28 -16.51
C MET A 98 -2.02 3.26 -16.31
N LEU A 99 -1.49 2.30 -15.54
CA LEU A 99 -0.05 2.21 -15.30
C LEU A 99 0.74 2.10 -16.61
N ARG A 100 0.29 1.25 -17.56
CA ARG A 100 0.93 1.13 -18.87
C ARG A 100 0.90 2.44 -19.66
N ALA A 101 -0.22 3.16 -19.66
CA ALA A 101 -0.36 4.43 -20.37
C ALA A 101 0.58 5.50 -19.78
N LEU A 102 0.68 5.57 -18.45
CA LEU A 102 1.56 6.51 -17.77
C LEU A 102 3.03 6.19 -17.97
N GLN A 103 3.43 4.91 -17.91
CA GLN A 103 4.82 4.50 -18.19
C GLN A 103 5.24 4.78 -19.64
N ALA A 104 4.30 4.74 -20.59
CA ALA A 104 4.56 5.06 -21.99
C ALA A 104 4.63 6.58 -22.26
N SER A 105 4.21 7.41 -21.31
CA SER A 105 4.15 8.87 -21.48
C SER A 105 5.46 9.52 -21.04
N PRO A 106 6.14 10.29 -21.92
CA PRO A 106 7.32 11.05 -21.51
C PRO A 106 6.99 12.23 -20.57
N ALA A 107 5.71 12.53 -20.37
CA ALA A 107 5.27 13.61 -19.47
C ALA A 107 5.19 13.17 -18.01
N CYS A 108 5.17 11.86 -17.73
CA CYS A 108 4.93 11.28 -16.41
C CYS A 108 6.12 10.44 -15.95
N ALA A 109 6.35 10.42 -14.63
CA ALA A 109 7.12 9.38 -13.96
C ALA A 109 6.21 8.67 -12.96
N VAL A 110 6.27 7.33 -12.92
CA VAL A 110 5.34 6.51 -12.11
C VAL A 110 6.10 5.80 -11.01
N ALA A 111 5.58 5.86 -9.78
CA ALA A 111 6.07 5.06 -8.66
C ALA A 111 4.89 4.49 -7.84
N MET A 112 5.20 3.55 -6.95
CA MET A 112 4.27 2.99 -5.98
C MET A 112 4.77 3.27 -4.57
N ALA A 113 3.87 3.67 -3.69
CA ALA A 113 4.17 3.86 -2.27
C ALA A 113 3.02 3.26 -1.45
N THR A 114 3.30 2.21 -0.70
CA THR A 114 2.27 1.43 0.02
C THR A 114 2.59 1.32 1.51
N GLY A 115 1.54 1.29 2.32
CA GLY A 115 1.64 0.93 3.73
C GLY A 115 1.90 -0.56 3.98
N GLY A 116 1.79 -1.43 2.98
CA GLY A 116 2.10 -2.84 3.12
C GLY A 116 3.61 -3.13 3.18
N TRP A 117 3.99 -4.28 3.73
CA TRP A 117 5.34 -4.83 3.55
C TRP A 117 5.58 -5.20 2.08
N ARG A 118 6.85 -5.15 1.66
CA ARG A 118 7.31 -5.43 0.31
C ARG A 118 6.91 -6.82 -0.16
N GLN A 119 7.08 -7.83 0.69
CA GLN A 119 6.77 -9.21 0.36
C GLN A 119 5.27 -9.39 0.06
N SER A 120 4.38 -8.84 0.89
CA SER A 120 2.93 -8.90 0.66
C SER A 120 2.53 -8.08 -0.57
N ALA A 121 3.04 -6.85 -0.73
CA ALA A 121 2.78 -6.00 -1.88
C ALA A 121 3.17 -6.67 -3.21
N VAL A 122 4.38 -7.22 -3.28
CA VAL A 122 4.90 -7.92 -4.46
C VAL A 122 4.07 -9.16 -4.80
N LEU A 123 3.73 -9.98 -3.80
CA LEU A 123 2.89 -11.17 -3.98
C LEU A 123 1.53 -10.78 -4.57
N LYS A 124 0.87 -9.76 -4.00
CA LYS A 124 -0.44 -9.28 -4.45
C LYS A 124 -0.38 -8.78 -5.90
N LEU A 125 0.58 -7.91 -6.22
CA LEU A 125 0.80 -7.38 -7.57
C LEU A 125 1.10 -8.50 -8.59
N ALA A 126 1.97 -9.44 -8.24
CA ALA A 126 2.34 -10.57 -9.09
C ALA A 126 1.14 -11.48 -9.37
N SER A 127 0.33 -11.80 -8.36
CA SER A 127 -0.88 -12.61 -8.54
C SER A 127 -1.86 -11.97 -9.54
N ALA A 128 -2.01 -10.65 -9.47
CA ALA A 128 -2.88 -9.85 -10.34
C ALA A 128 -2.30 -9.61 -11.75
N ARG A 129 -1.05 -10.05 -12.01
CA ARG A 129 -0.30 -9.79 -13.24
C ARG A 129 -0.17 -8.28 -13.53
N MET A 130 0.05 -7.51 -12.47
CA MET A 130 0.46 -6.11 -12.58
C MET A 130 1.93 -6.09 -13.00
N HIS A 131 2.29 -5.23 -13.96
CA HIS A 131 3.70 -5.00 -14.30
C HIS A 131 4.24 -3.94 -13.35
N TYR A 132 5.09 -4.34 -12.40
CA TYR A 132 5.60 -3.46 -11.34
C TYR A 132 7.12 -3.45 -11.26
N GLU A 133 7.81 -4.36 -11.95
CA GLU A 133 9.25 -4.59 -11.83
C GLU A 133 10.09 -3.38 -12.26
N ASP A 134 9.58 -2.61 -13.23
CA ASP A 134 10.21 -1.38 -13.72
C ASP A 134 9.64 -0.11 -13.05
N ILE A 135 8.81 -0.26 -12.01
CA ILE A 135 8.19 0.85 -11.28
C ILE A 135 8.85 0.94 -9.90
N PRO A 136 9.46 2.08 -9.54
CA PRO A 136 9.96 2.27 -8.19
C PRO A 136 8.89 2.03 -7.14
N LEU A 137 9.16 1.17 -6.17
CA LEU A 137 8.23 0.77 -5.11
C LEU A 137 8.83 1.08 -3.74
N ALA A 138 8.18 1.90 -2.93
CA ALA A 138 8.46 2.08 -1.50
C ALA A 138 7.35 1.48 -0.63
N THR A 139 7.75 0.94 0.53
CA THR A 139 6.93 0.03 1.33
C THR A 139 7.14 0.25 2.82
N SER A 140 6.38 -0.44 3.66
CA SER A 140 6.56 -0.40 5.11
C SER A 140 7.86 -1.06 5.62
N ASN A 141 8.62 -1.76 4.75
CA ASN A 141 9.99 -2.15 5.06
C ASN A 141 10.96 -0.97 5.03
N ASP A 142 10.64 0.07 4.27
CA ASP A 142 11.49 1.25 4.10
C ASP A 142 11.27 2.25 5.25
N HIS A 143 10.02 2.43 5.71
CA HIS A 143 9.70 3.25 6.88
C HIS A 143 8.34 2.87 7.48
N HIS A 144 8.08 3.28 8.72
CA HIS A 144 6.79 3.04 9.39
C HIS A 144 5.76 4.17 9.14
N GLU A 145 6.21 5.40 8.88
CA GLU A 145 5.35 6.53 8.56
C GLU A 145 5.03 6.61 7.06
N ARG A 146 3.76 6.78 6.73
CA ARG A 146 3.28 6.83 5.34
C ARG A 146 3.89 7.97 4.52
N THR A 147 4.04 9.17 5.08
CA THR A 147 4.65 10.30 4.35
C THR A 147 6.09 10.02 3.96
N THR A 148 6.87 9.42 4.87
CA THR A 148 8.25 9.05 4.54
C THR A 148 8.31 7.95 3.48
N ILE A 149 7.40 6.96 3.52
CA ILE A 149 7.31 5.95 2.44
C ILE A 149 7.03 6.63 1.09
N MET A 150 6.08 7.57 1.06
CA MET A 150 5.73 8.33 -0.14
C MET A 150 6.92 9.16 -0.66
N GLU A 151 7.61 9.89 0.21
CA GLU A 151 8.81 10.66 -0.13
C GLU A 151 9.91 9.76 -0.69
N ILE A 152 10.16 8.59 -0.08
CA ILE A 152 11.12 7.60 -0.59
C ILE A 152 10.73 7.12 -1.99
N ALA A 153 9.44 6.90 -2.28
CA ALA A 153 8.99 6.52 -3.61
C ALA A 153 9.25 7.63 -4.64
N LEU A 154 9.01 8.89 -4.27
CA LEU A 154 9.29 10.05 -5.11
C LEU A 154 10.79 10.22 -5.36
N GLU A 155 11.62 10.07 -4.32
CA GLU A 155 13.08 10.14 -4.43
C GLU A 155 13.63 9.08 -5.40
N ARG A 156 13.07 7.86 -5.37
CA ARG A 156 13.46 6.77 -6.26
C ARG A 156 13.13 7.01 -7.74
N LEU A 157 12.20 7.90 -8.06
CA LEU A 157 11.96 8.31 -9.45
C LEU A 157 13.15 9.06 -10.03
N GLY A 158 13.89 9.79 -9.20
CA GLY A 158 15.02 10.60 -9.60
C GLY A 158 14.61 11.85 -10.40
N GLY A 159 15.03 13.03 -9.93
CA GLY A 159 14.80 14.29 -10.62
C GLY A 159 13.83 15.22 -9.89
N SER A 160 13.30 16.19 -10.62
CA SER A 160 12.41 17.24 -10.12
C SER A 160 11.10 17.23 -10.89
N PHE A 161 9.98 17.34 -10.18
CA PHE A 161 8.64 17.24 -10.75
C PHE A 161 7.87 18.54 -10.56
N GLU A 162 7.06 18.90 -11.55
CA GLU A 162 6.21 20.11 -11.53
C GLU A 162 5.04 19.95 -10.54
N SER A 163 4.51 18.73 -10.46
CA SER A 163 3.48 18.33 -9.51
C SER A 163 3.68 16.87 -9.12
N VAL A 164 3.10 16.50 -7.98
CA VAL A 164 3.04 15.13 -7.50
C VAL A 164 1.58 14.80 -7.23
N THR A 165 1.06 13.78 -7.90
CA THR A 165 -0.30 13.26 -7.71
C THR A 165 -0.22 11.87 -7.12
N TYR A 166 -0.98 11.63 -6.05
CA TYR A 166 -1.07 10.33 -5.39
C TYR A 166 -2.49 9.78 -5.45
N PHE A 167 -2.61 8.53 -5.86
CA PHE A 167 -3.85 7.77 -5.84
C PHE A 167 -3.86 6.87 -4.61
N GLY A 168 -4.93 6.95 -3.81
CA GLY A 168 -5.10 6.18 -2.59
C GLY A 168 -6.57 6.05 -2.20
N ASP A 169 -6.89 5.07 -1.36
CA ASP A 169 -8.26 4.73 -0.97
C ASP A 169 -8.58 5.07 0.49
N GLY A 170 -7.55 5.29 1.32
CA GLY A 170 -7.72 5.51 2.75
C GLY A 170 -7.67 6.99 3.17
N PRO A 171 -8.34 7.38 4.27
CA PRO A 171 -8.18 8.69 4.89
C PRO A 171 -6.71 9.03 5.22
N TRP A 172 -5.91 8.03 5.58
CA TRP A 172 -4.47 8.17 5.83
C TRP A 172 -3.69 8.61 4.58
N ASP A 173 -4.14 8.24 3.37
CA ASP A 173 -3.52 8.68 2.12
C ASP A 173 -3.83 10.14 1.85
N ARG A 174 -5.10 10.53 2.01
CA ARG A 174 -5.55 11.92 1.88
C ARG A 174 -4.82 12.83 2.85
N GLU A 175 -4.70 12.41 4.11
CA GLU A 175 -3.99 13.16 5.14
C GLU A 175 -2.49 13.26 4.83
N ALA A 176 -1.85 12.18 4.41
CA ALA A 176 -0.44 12.20 4.01
C ALA A 176 -0.19 13.15 2.83
N CYS A 177 -1.04 13.13 1.81
CA CYS A 177 -0.97 14.07 0.69
C CYS A 177 -1.12 15.52 1.13
N ALA A 178 -2.08 15.80 2.03
CA ALA A 178 -2.27 17.15 2.58
C ALA A 178 -1.03 17.64 3.34
N ARG A 179 -0.35 16.78 4.10
CA ARG A 179 0.90 17.13 4.80
C ARG A 179 2.04 17.42 3.82
N LEU A 180 2.14 16.65 2.75
CA LEU A 180 3.19 16.78 1.73
C LEU A 180 2.90 17.88 0.69
N GLY A 181 1.69 18.44 0.68
CA GLY A 181 1.26 19.38 -0.35
C GLY A 181 1.08 18.74 -1.73
N TRP A 182 0.76 17.45 -1.77
CA TRP A 182 0.56 16.70 -3.01
C TRP A 182 -0.91 16.69 -3.43
N GLU A 183 -1.16 16.54 -4.72
CA GLU A 183 -2.51 16.33 -5.23
C GLU A 183 -2.97 14.92 -4.86
N PHE A 184 -4.16 14.80 -4.28
CA PHE A 184 -4.73 13.52 -3.90
C PHE A 184 -5.92 13.17 -4.80
N VAL A 185 -5.90 11.96 -5.35
CA VAL A 185 -7.02 11.38 -6.08
C VAL A 185 -7.55 10.18 -5.30
N ALA A 186 -8.75 10.33 -4.75
CA ALA A 186 -9.43 9.26 -4.03
C ALA A 186 -9.79 8.10 -4.98
N VAL A 187 -9.56 6.87 -4.53
CA VAL A 187 -9.98 5.63 -5.17
C VAL A 187 -10.89 4.86 -4.23
N GLY A 188 -11.85 4.12 -4.76
CA GLY A 188 -12.73 3.26 -3.98
C GLY A 188 -13.84 3.98 -3.22
N PRO A 189 -14.75 3.20 -2.62
CA PRO A 189 -16.01 3.70 -2.08
C PRO A 189 -15.86 4.44 -0.74
N GLU A 190 -14.81 4.15 0.04
CA GLU A 190 -14.62 4.72 1.38
C GLU A 190 -14.53 6.25 1.36
N LEU A 191 -13.84 6.78 0.35
CA LEU A 191 -13.68 8.21 0.13
C LEU A 191 -14.61 8.78 -0.94
N GLY A 192 -15.50 7.96 -1.51
CA GLY A 192 -16.33 8.33 -2.67
C GLY A 192 -15.49 8.66 -3.91
N GLY A 193 -14.40 7.90 -4.12
CA GLY A 193 -13.41 8.13 -5.16
C GLY A 193 -13.70 7.39 -6.47
N LEU A 194 -12.66 7.21 -7.27
CA LEU A 194 -12.71 6.45 -8.52
C LEU A 194 -13.05 4.99 -8.27
N GLU A 195 -14.08 4.47 -8.94
CA GLU A 195 -14.35 3.03 -8.98
C GLU A 195 -13.68 2.34 -10.19
N HIS A 196 -13.19 3.14 -11.14
CA HIS A 196 -12.44 2.69 -12.30
C HIS A 196 -11.48 3.78 -12.81
N PHE A 197 -10.38 3.37 -13.45
CA PHE A 197 -9.38 4.30 -14.01
C PHE A 197 -9.63 4.71 -15.47
N HIS A 198 -10.71 4.25 -16.10
CA HIS A 198 -11.00 4.59 -17.49
C HIS A 198 -11.19 6.09 -17.70
N GLY A 199 -10.44 6.67 -18.64
CA GLY A 199 -10.55 8.08 -19.03
C GLY A 199 -9.90 9.07 -18.06
N VAL A 200 -9.15 8.60 -17.06
CA VAL A 200 -8.37 9.45 -16.16
C VAL A 200 -7.05 9.81 -16.83
N ASP A 201 -6.72 11.10 -16.92
CA ASP A 201 -5.43 11.58 -17.41
C ASP A 201 -4.78 12.50 -16.36
N PRO A 202 -3.90 11.97 -15.49
CA PRO A 202 -3.21 12.75 -14.47
C PRO A 202 -2.05 13.56 -15.05
N CYS A 203 -1.78 13.44 -16.36
CA CYS A 203 -0.66 14.11 -17.02
C CYS A 203 -1.09 15.11 -18.10
N SER A 204 -2.39 15.31 -18.32
CA SER A 204 -2.93 16.40 -19.14
C SER A 204 -2.60 17.77 -18.57
#